data_AF-A0A101GX71-F1
#
_entry.id   AF-A0A101GX71-F1
#
_cell.length_a   1.000
_cell.length_b   1.000
_cell.length_c   1.000
_cell.angle_alpha   90.00
_cell.angle_beta   90.00
_cell.angle_gamma   90.00
#
_symmetry.space_group_name_H-M   'P 1'
#
loop_
_entity.id
_entity.type
_entity.pdbx_description
1 polymer ?
#
loop_
_entity_poly.entity_id
_entity_poly.type
_entity_poly.pdbx_seq_one_letter_code
_entity_poly.pdbx_strand_id
1 'polypeptide(L)' 'MNEKNIQKRIEKLRELINYHRHLYHTEDKEEISPEALDSLKKELFDLEEKYPQFVTKDSPTQRIGGKPLEYF' A
#
# COMPACT_ATOMS: atom_id res chain seq x y z
N MET A 1 5.22 -8.53 -18.21
CA MET A 1 4.07 -8.00 -17.45
C MET A 1 3.69 -6.67 -18.08
N ASN A 2 2.47 -6.49 -18.57
CA ASN A 2 2.11 -5.23 -19.27
C ASN A 2 1.87 -4.12 -18.25
N GLU A 3 2.20 -2.87 -18.58
CA GLU A 3 1.99 -1.69 -17.72
C GLU A 3 0.54 -1.57 -17.23
N LYS A 4 -0.44 -1.92 -18.08
CA LYS A 4 -1.86 -2.01 -17.68
C LYS A 4 -2.14 -3.00 -16.55
N ASN A 5 -1.41 -4.12 -16.47
CA ASN A 5 -1.57 -5.08 -15.37
C ASN A 5 -0.94 -4.54 -14.08
N ILE A 6 0.20 -3.85 -14.20
CA ILE A 6 0.85 -3.21 -13.05
C ILE A 6 -0.04 -2.12 -12.46
N GLN A 7 -0.60 -1.24 -13.30
CA GLN A 7 -1.53 -0.21 -12.86
C GLN A 7 -2.73 -0.80 -12.10
N LYS A 8 -3.38 -1.82 -12.68
CA LYS A 8 -4.49 -2.53 -12.01
C LYS A 8 -4.08 -3.16 -10.68
N ARG A 9 -2.85 -3.68 -10.59
CA ARG A 9 -2.33 -4.26 -9.35
C ARG A 9 -2.11 -3.19 -8.30
N ILE A 10 -1.50 -2.07 -8.66
CA ILE A 10 -1.29 -0.90 -7.80
C ILE A 10 -2.62 -0.38 -7.28
N GLU A 11 -3.61 -0.16 -8.15
CA GLU A 11 -4.95 0.27 -7.76
C GLU A 11 -5.59 -0.70 -6.77
N LYS A 12 -5.53 -2.00 -7.06
CA LYS A 12 -6.09 -3.02 -6.18
C LYS A 12 -5.41 -3.09 -4.81
N LEU A 13 -4.09 -2.96 -4.75
CA LEU A 13 -3.35 -2.90 -3.50
C LEU A 13 -3.76 -1.68 -2.67
N ARG A 14 -3.94 -0.52 -3.31
CA ARG A 14 -4.38 0.70 -2.64
C ARG A 14 -5.78 0.56 -2.07
N GLU A 15 -6.71 -0.01 -2.83
CA GLU A 15 -8.06 -0.30 -2.35
C GLU A 15 -8.04 -1.25 -1.16
N LEU A 16 -7.29 -2.35 -1.23
CA LEU A 16 -7.18 -3.32 -0.14
C LEU A 16 -6.59 -2.71 1.14
N ILE A 17 -5.49 -1.97 1.02
CA ILE A 17 -4.84 -1.33 2.17
C ILE A 17 -5.79 -0.32 2.84
N ASN A 18 -6.49 0.50 2.04
CA ASN A 18 -7.47 1.45 2.56
C ASN A 18 -8.68 0.76 3.18
N TYR A 19 -9.17 -0.32 2.56
CA TYR A 19 -10.27 -1.12 3.08
C TYR A 19 -9.95 -1.73 4.44
N HIS A 20 -8.81 -2.39 4.57
CA HIS A 20 -8.39 -2.98 5.84
C HIS A 20 -8.10 -1.90 6.91
N ARG A 21 -7.51 -0.76 6.54
CA ARG A 21 -7.38 0.38 7.48
C ARG A 21 -8.74 0.89 7.93
N HIS A 22 -9.70 1.00 7.02
CA HIS A 22 -11.05 1.45 7.36
C HIS A 22 -11.73 0.46 8.31
N LEU A 23 -11.67 -0.85 8.04
CA LEU A 23 -12.20 -1.87 8.92
C LEU A 23 -11.60 -1.80 10.32
N TYR A 24 -10.28 -1.68 10.42
CA TYR A 24 -9.60 -1.56 11.70
C TYR A 24 -10.02 -0.30 12.46
N HIS A 25 -10.06 0.85 11.80
CA HIS A 25 -10.34 2.13 12.45
C HIS A 25 -11.83 2.42 12.69
N THR A 26 -12.72 1.84 11.90
CA THR A 26 -14.17 2.15 11.92
C THR A 26 -14.99 1.00 12.48
N GLU A 27 -14.71 -0.23 12.07
CA GLU A 27 -15.49 -1.42 12.45
C GLU A 27 -14.89 -2.17 13.63
N ASP A 28 -13.71 -1.78 14.11
CA ASP A 28 -12.90 -2.54 15.10
C ASP A 28 -12.69 -4.00 14.66
N LYS A 29 -12.61 -4.21 13.33
CA LYS A 29 -12.44 -5.52 12.70
C LYS A 29 -11.09 -5.63 12.04
N GLU A 30 -10.39 -6.71 12.38
CA GLU A 30 -9.11 -7.06 11.77
C GLU A 30 -9.30 -8.34 10.94
N GLU A 31 -9.42 -8.19 9.62
CA GLU A 31 -9.52 -9.34 8.70
C GLU A 31 -8.16 -9.95 8.36
N ILE A 32 -7.10 -9.15 8.44
CA ILE A 32 -5.74 -9.56 8.14
C ILE A 32 -4.81 -9.08 9.25
N SER A 33 -3.83 -9.91 9.59
CA SER A 33 -2.83 -9.57 10.59
C SER A 33 -2.02 -8.32 10.17
N PRO A 34 -1.46 -7.57 11.13
CA PRO A 34 -0.63 -6.40 10.84
C PRO A 34 0.52 -6.71 9.87
N GLU A 35 1.13 -7.90 9.95
CA GLU A 35 2.20 -8.36 9.05
C GLU A 35 1.74 -8.53 7.59
N ALA A 36 0.49 -8.99 7.41
CA ALA A 36 -0.10 -9.13 6.08
C ALA A 36 -0.39 -7.75 5.48
N LEU A 37 -0.90 -6.82 6.28
CA LEU A 37 -1.10 -5.44 5.85
C LEU A 37 0.23 -4.75 5.51
N ASP A 38 1.29 -5.03 6.27
CA ASP A 38 2.63 -4.54 5.98
C ASP A 38 3.19 -5.11 4.67
N SER A 39 3.00 -6.41 4.44
CA SER A 39 3.38 -7.08 3.19
C SER A 39 2.69 -6.46 1.97
N LEU A 40 1.38 -6.13 2.08
CA LEU A 40 0.64 -5.45 1.01
C LEU A 40 1.18 -4.04 0.75
N LYS A 41 1.51 -3.28 1.79
CA LYS A 41 2.13 -1.96 1.66
C LYS A 41 3.51 -2.04 1.03
N LYS A 42 4.31 -3.05 1.40
CA LYS A 42 5.63 -3.29 0.82
C LYS A 42 5.55 -3.63 -0.66
N GLU A 43 4.62 -4.50 -1.05
CA GLU A 43 4.38 -4.81 -2.47
C GLU A 43 3.99 -3.55 -3.27
N LEU A 44 3.11 -2.71 -2.70
CA LEU A 44 2.72 -1.45 -3.32
C LEU A 44 3.92 -0.51 -3.48
N PHE A 45 4.76 -0.41 -2.44
CA PHE A 45 5.99 0.40 -2.47
C PHE A 45 6.97 -0.09 -3.54
N ASP A 46 7.25 -1.39 -3.61
CA ASP A 46 8.16 -1.98 -4.61
C ASP A 46 7.67 -1.74 -6.05
N LEU A 47 6.36 -1.79 -6.26
CA LEU A 47 5.76 -1.49 -7.56
C LEU A 47 5.84 0.00 -7.90
N GLU A 48 5.60 0.87 -6.92
CA GLU A 48 5.71 2.32 -7.09
C GLU A 48 7.15 2.78 -7.31
N GLU A 49 8.13 2.14 -6.67
CA GLU A 49 9.56 2.40 -6.88
C GLU A 49 10.01 1.99 -8.29
N LYS A 50 9.54 0.83 -8.77
CA LYS A 50 9.81 0.36 -10.14
C LYS A 50 9.08 1.18 -11.20
N TYR A 51 7.92 1.73 -10.86
CA TYR A 51 7.04 2.46 -11.77
C TYR A 51 6.59 3.79 -11.18
N PRO A 52 7.51 4.78 -11.09
CA PRO A 52 7.22 6.08 -10.48
C PRO A 52 6.10 6.85 -11.20
N GLN A 53 5.76 6.50 -12.45
CA GLN A 53 4.64 7.08 -13.18
C GLN A 53 3.27 6.77 -12.56
N PHE A 54 3.16 5.72 -11.73
CA PHE A 54 1.91 5.34 -11.07
C PHE A 54 1.82 5.84 -9.62
N VAL A 55 2.88 6.48 -9.12
CA VAL A 55 2.87 7.11 -7.80
C VAL A 55 1.91 8.29 -7.81
N THR A 56 1.01 8.33 -6.83
CA THR A 56 0.08 9.45 -6.66
C THR A 56 0.13 9.97 -5.24
N LYS A 57 -0.22 11.24 -5.04
CA LYS A 57 -0.22 11.90 -3.72
C LYS A 57 -1.15 11.24 -2.71
N ASP A 58 -2.21 10.58 -3.18
CA ASP A 58 -3.15 9.82 -2.35
C ASP A 58 -2.72 8.37 -2.10
N SER A 59 -1.50 7.98 -2.49
CA SER A 59 -1.03 6.63 -2.22
C SER A 59 -0.75 6.44 -0.72
N PRO A 60 -1.16 5.32 -0.10
CA PRO A 60 -0.90 5.06 1.32
C PRO A 60 0.59 4.96 1.65
N THR A 61 1.46 4.68 0.67
CA THR A 61 2.93 4.71 0.77
C THR A 61 3.48 6.13 0.93
N GLN A 62 2.85 7.13 0.29
CA GLN A 62 3.24 8.55 0.36
C GLN A 62 2.79 9.22 1.67
N ARG A 63 1.78 8.66 2.34
CA ARG A 63 1.28 9.15 3.64
C ARG A 63 2.15 8.73 4.83
N ILE A 64 3.17 7.90 4.63
CA ILE A 64 4.23 7.69 5.62
C ILE A 64 5.09 8.96 5.62
N GLY A 65 4.67 9.94 6.42
CA GLY A 65 5.37 11.20 6.59
C GLY A 65 6.76 10.96 7.16
N GLY A 66 7.78 11.16 6.30
CA GLY A 66 9.12 11.55 6.70
C GLY A 66 10.06 10.41 7.09
N LYS A 67 10.90 10.02 6.12
CA LYS A 67 12.10 9.16 6.24
C LYS A 67 11.85 7.74 6.79
N PRO A 68 12.39 6.69 6.15
CA PRO A 68 12.48 5.40 6.82
C PRO A 68 13.26 5.59 8.11
N LEU A 69 12.72 5.13 9.24
CA LEU A 69 13.58 4.83 10.38
C LEU A 69 14.45 3.67 9.90
N GLU A 70 15.73 3.96 9.67
CA GLU A 70 16.80 2.96 9.62
C GLU A 70 16.73 2.16 10.93
N TYR A 71 15.98 1.06 10.93
CA TYR A 71 16.18 0.01 11.92
C TYR A 71 16.94 -1.12 11.25
N PHE A 72 18.23 -1.13 11.58
CA PHE A 72 19.16 -2.24 11.49
C PHE A 72 18.71 -3.41 12.37
#